data_AF-A0A4Q5NKW7-F1
#
_entry.id   AF-A0A4Q5NKW7-F1
#
_cell.length_a   1.000
_cell.length_b   1.000
_cell.length_c   1.000
_cell.angle_alpha   90.00
_cell.angle_beta   90.00
_cell.angle_gamma   90.00
#
_symmetry.space_group_name_H-M   'P 1'
#
loop_
_entity.id
_entity.type
_entity.pdbx_description
1 polymer ?
#
loop_
_entity_poly.entity_id
_entity_poly.type
_entity_poly.pdbx_seq_one_letter_code
_entity_poly.pdbx_strand_id
1 'polypeptide(L)'
;MRDASMITSYLVTSEHDPLADLFRQAENGRLSFGLSGESKVSATPEDVLLHEIEIRDYIMEGFITYFVQAKRQRDGLLISIRKTGGNRDQHLDWAIEHYMLNQGCSATRTQAAAS
;
A
#
# COMPACT_ATOMS: atom_id res chain seq x y z
N MET A 1 17.75 -19.47 1.54
CA MET A 1 17.45 -18.42 2.54
C MET A 1 16.34 -17.55 1.95
N ARG A 2 15.14 -17.57 2.52
CA ARG A 2 14.09 -16.62 2.13
C ARG A 2 14.46 -15.31 2.82
N ASP A 3 14.85 -14.31 2.03
CA ASP A 3 15.07 -12.96 2.54
C ASP A 3 13.85 -12.53 3.36
N ALA A 4 14.10 -11.98 4.54
CA ALA A 4 13.07 -11.32 5.33
C ALA A 4 12.60 -10.11 4.52
N SER A 5 11.63 -10.33 3.64
CA SER A 5 10.93 -9.26 2.94
C SER A 5 10.37 -8.33 4.02
N MET A 6 10.91 -7.10 4.07
CA MET A 6 10.53 -6.14 5.10
C MET A 6 9.09 -5.70 4.83
N ILE A 7 8.16 -6.33 5.55
CA ILE A 7 6.76 -5.91 5.58
C ILE A 7 6.67 -4.73 6.54
N THR A 8 6.08 -3.63 6.07
CA THR A 8 5.69 -2.51 6.92
C THR A 8 4.17 -2.43 6.93
N SER A 9 3.57 -2.40 8.11
CA SER A 9 2.13 -2.33 8.27
C SER A 9 1.70 -0.98 8.83
N TYR A 10 0.54 -0.51 8.39
CA TYR A 10 -0.07 0.75 8.79
C TYR A 10 -1.51 0.48 9.18
N LEU A 11 -1.90 0.84 10.40
CA LEU A 11 -3.31 0.98 10.71
C LEU A 11 -3.76 2.35 10.22
N VAL A 12 -4.67 2.35 9.25
CA VAL A 12 -5.14 3.56 8.58
C VAL A 12 -6.60 3.83 8.93
N THR A 13 -6.89 5.05 9.32
CA THR A 13 -8.22 5.54 9.66
C THR A 13 -8.56 6.76 8.82
N SER A 14 -9.85 6.95 8.55
CA SER A 14 -10.40 8.07 7.78
C SER A 14 -11.74 8.49 8.39
N GLU A 15 -12.19 9.71 8.11
CA GLU A 15 -13.58 10.14 8.39
C GLU A 15 -14.59 9.39 7.51
N HIS A 16 -14.12 8.80 6.41
CA HIS A 16 -14.90 7.98 5.48
C HIS A 16 -14.38 6.53 5.46
N ASP A 17 -14.57 5.83 4.34
CA ASP A 17 -14.03 4.49 4.17
C ASP A 17 -12.57 4.57 3.67
N PRO A 18 -11.55 4.22 4.50
CA PRO A 18 -10.16 4.26 4.08
C PRO A 18 -9.85 3.36 2.87
N LEU A 19 -10.66 2.33 2.59
CA LEU A 19 -10.47 1.54 1.37
C LEU A 19 -10.80 2.37 0.12
N ALA A 20 -11.93 3.08 0.12
CA ALA A 20 -12.35 3.92 -0.99
C ALA A 20 -11.47 5.17 -1.16
N ASP A 21 -10.95 5.70 -0.04
CA ASP A 21 -10.08 6.87 -0.06
C ASP A 21 -8.69 6.56 -0.63
N LEU A 22 -8.15 5.37 -0.33
CA LEU A 22 -6.77 4.99 -0.68
C LEU A 22 -6.64 4.14 -1.94
N PHE A 23 -7.71 3.49 -2.40
CA PHE A 23 -7.63 2.60 -3.55
C PHE A 23 -8.67 3.01 -4.57
N ARG A 24 -8.22 3.28 -5.80
CA ARG A 24 -9.11 3.65 -6.91
C ARG A 24 -8.80 2.79 -8.11
N GLN A 25 -9.83 2.35 -8.82
CA GLN A 25 -9.64 1.73 -10.12
C GLN A 25 -9.51 2.84 -11.18
N ALA A 26 -8.39 2.87 -11.89
CA ALA A 26 -8.20 3.76 -13.03
C ALA A 26 -9.03 3.30 -14.23
N GLU A 27 -9.20 4.16 -15.23
CA GLU A 27 -9.98 3.86 -16.45
C GLU A 27 -9.47 2.64 -17.22
N ASN A 28 -8.18 2.33 -17.11
CA ASN A 28 -7.55 1.14 -17.71
C ASN A 28 -7.81 -0.16 -16.91
N GLY A 29 -8.63 -0.10 -15.86
CA GLY A 29 -8.99 -1.23 -15.00
C GLY A 29 -7.92 -1.62 -13.96
N ARG A 30 -6.80 -0.90 -13.89
CA ARG A 30 -5.74 -1.12 -12.90
C ARG A 30 -6.06 -0.41 -11.60
N LEU A 31 -5.56 -0.95 -10.51
CA LEU A 31 -5.65 -0.35 -9.19
C LEU A 31 -4.58 0.73 -9.05
N SER A 32 -4.98 1.93 -8.67
CA SER A 32 -4.10 3.04 -8.29
C SER A 32 -3.90 3.05 -6.78
N PHE A 33 -2.64 3.11 -6.33
CA PHE A 33 -2.25 3.22 -4.94
C PHE A 33 -0.81 3.76 -4.83
N GLY A 34 -0.55 4.66 -3.88
CA GLY A 34 0.75 5.34 -3.75
C GLY A 34 0.79 6.67 -4.50
N LEU A 35 1.98 7.22 -4.70
CA LEU A 35 2.12 8.58 -5.27
C LEU A 35 1.76 8.59 -6.76
N SER A 36 2.19 7.58 -7.50
CA SER A 36 1.88 7.38 -8.92
C SER A 36 1.80 5.89 -9.25
N GLY A 37 1.50 5.07 -8.24
CA GLY A 37 1.56 3.63 -8.34
C GLY A 37 0.32 3.05 -9.01
N GLU A 38 0.55 2.12 -9.93
CA GLU A 38 -0.49 1.30 -10.54
C GLU A 38 -0.17 -0.19 -10.38
N SER A 39 -1.21 -1.01 -10.26
CA SER A 39 -1.08 -2.45 -10.35
C SER A 39 -0.62 -2.89 -11.74
N LYS A 40 0.17 -3.95 -11.81
CA LYS A 40 0.63 -4.49 -13.12
C LYS A 40 -0.50 -5.12 -13.93
N VAL A 41 -1.52 -5.63 -13.26
CA VAL A 41 -2.70 -6.29 -13.83
C VAL A 41 -3.98 -5.58 -13.37
N SER A 42 -5.10 -5.83 -14.04
CA SER A 42 -6.40 -5.31 -13.61
C SER A 42 -6.75 -5.78 -12.21
N ALA A 43 -7.20 -4.86 -11.36
CA ALA A 43 -7.57 -5.10 -9.98
C ALA A 43 -8.53 -4.02 -9.50
N THR A 44 -9.35 -4.39 -8.52
CA THR A 44 -10.33 -3.54 -7.84
C THR A 44 -9.84 -3.20 -6.43
N PRO A 45 -10.40 -2.16 -5.78
CA PRO A 45 -10.15 -1.89 -4.37
C PRO A 45 -10.41 -3.09 -3.46
N GLU A 46 -11.40 -3.91 -3.76
CA GLU A 46 -11.75 -5.09 -2.96
C GLU A 46 -10.71 -6.20 -3.06
N ASP A 47 -9.96 -6.29 -4.17
CA ASP A 47 -8.96 -7.34 -4.37
C ASP A 47 -7.83 -7.28 -3.36
N VAL A 48 -7.47 -6.07 -2.86
CA VAL A 48 -6.44 -5.93 -1.82
C VAL A 48 -6.85 -6.56 -0.49
N LEU A 49 -8.14 -6.81 -0.26
CA LEU A 49 -8.63 -7.51 0.92
C LEU A 49 -8.48 -9.03 0.81
N LEU A 50 -8.32 -9.55 -0.41
CA LEU A 50 -8.30 -10.98 -0.70
C LEU A 50 -6.87 -11.51 -0.86
N HIS A 51 -6.00 -10.75 -1.53
CA HIS A 51 -4.62 -11.14 -1.82
C HIS A 51 -3.70 -9.93 -1.98
N GLU A 52 -2.40 -10.19 -2.02
CA GLU A 52 -1.40 -9.17 -2.31
C GLU A 52 -1.48 -8.73 -3.78
N ILE A 53 -1.48 -7.41 -4.00
CA ILE A 53 -1.44 -6.78 -5.32
C ILE A 53 -0.06 -6.18 -5.55
N GLU A 54 0.56 -6.53 -6.68
CA GLU A 54 1.85 -5.98 -7.10
C GLU A 54 1.65 -4.59 -7.72
N ILE A 55 2.26 -3.58 -7.10
CA ILE A 55 2.23 -2.18 -7.54
C ILE A 55 3.60 -1.80 -8.09
N ARG A 56 3.59 -1.08 -9.22
CA ARG A 56 4.75 -0.37 -9.73
C ARG A 56 4.53 1.12 -9.57
N ASP A 57 5.37 1.76 -8.76
CA ASP A 57 5.31 3.20 -8.48
C ASP A 57 6.60 3.89 -8.96
N TYR A 58 6.54 5.20 -9.19
CA TYR A 58 7.67 6.03 -9.56
C TYR A 58 8.05 6.95 -8.39
N ILE A 59 9.14 6.64 -7.71
CA ILE A 59 9.59 7.30 -6.49
C ILE A 59 11.06 7.71 -6.66
N MET A 60 11.39 8.97 -6.34
CA MET A 60 12.75 9.51 -6.40
C MET A 60 13.47 9.17 -7.72
N GLU A 61 12.87 9.61 -8.82
CA GLU A 61 13.39 9.47 -10.18
C GLU A 61 13.59 8.01 -10.66
N GLY A 62 12.92 7.04 -10.03
CA GLY A 62 13.02 5.64 -10.43
C GLY A 62 11.77 4.82 -10.15
N PHE A 63 11.59 3.75 -10.94
CA PHE A 63 10.53 2.80 -10.69
C PHE A 63 10.90 1.85 -9.55
N ILE A 64 9.95 1.63 -8.65
CA ILE A 64 9.99 0.62 -7.59
C ILE A 64 8.82 -0.34 -7.78
N THR A 65 8.99 -1.57 -7.29
CA THR A 65 7.91 -2.55 -7.20
C THR A 65 7.77 -3.00 -5.76
N TYR A 66 6.54 -3.06 -5.28
CA TYR A 66 6.18 -3.55 -3.96
C TYR A 66 4.81 -4.23 -4.02
N PHE A 67 4.44 -4.92 -2.96
CA PHE A 67 3.14 -5.58 -2.85
C PHE A 67 2.33 -4.92 -1.75
N VAL A 68 1.03 -4.73 -2.00
CA VAL A 68 0.07 -4.21 -1.02
C VAL A 68 -1.02 -5.22 -0.74
N GLN A 69 -1.35 -5.40 0.52
CA GLN A 69 -2.54 -6.11 0.97
C GLN A 69 -3.19 -5.31 2.07
N ALA A 70 -4.50 -5.41 2.20
CA ALA A 70 -5.27 -4.77 3.25
C ALA A 70 -6.11 -5.79 4.02
N LYS A 71 -6.41 -5.46 5.28
CA LYS A 71 -7.34 -6.22 6.12
C LYS A 71 -8.20 -5.26 6.90
N ARG A 72 -9.52 -5.44 6.82
CA ARG A 72 -10.48 -4.70 7.67
C ARG A 72 -10.19 -5.00 9.14
N GLN A 73 -10.06 -3.96 9.95
CA GLN A 73 -9.97 -4.01 11.41
C GLN A 73 -11.15 -3.25 12.00
N ARG A 74 -11.41 -3.44 13.30
CA ARG A 74 -12.53 -2.77 13.98
C ARG A 74 -12.49 -1.24 13.81
N ASP A 75 -11.30 -0.68 13.91
CA ASP A 75 -11.10 0.78 13.97
C ASP A 75 -10.52 1.36 12.68
N GLY A 76 -10.42 0.58 11.60
CA GLY A 76 -9.85 1.07 10.34
C GLY A 76 -9.41 -0.03 9.38
N LEU A 77 -8.44 0.29 8.53
CA LEU A 77 -7.87 -0.61 7.53
C LEU A 77 -6.40 -0.85 7.84
N LEU A 78 -6.04 -2.11 8.11
CA LEU A 78 -4.63 -2.49 8.24
C LEU A 78 -4.06 -2.72 6.84
N ILE A 79 -3.15 -1.86 6.41
CA ILE A 79 -2.45 -1.97 5.13
C ILE A 79 -1.05 -2.51 5.37
N SER A 80 -0.69 -3.58 4.68
CA SER A 80 0.64 -4.20 4.71
C SER A 80 1.33 -3.97 3.37
N ILE A 81 2.52 -3.39 3.43
CA ILE A 81 3.39 -3.13 2.29
C ILE A 81 4.60 -4.04 2.37
N ARG A 82 4.71 -4.97 1.42
CA ARG A 82 5.86 -5.86 1.29
C ARG A 82 6.83 -5.32 0.25
N LYS A 83 8.01 -4.93 0.73
CA LYS A 83 9.15 -4.45 -0.05
C LYS A 83 9.81 -5.57 -0.85
N THR A 84 10.46 -5.24 -1.96
CA THR A 84 11.16 -6.22 -2.82
C THR A 84 12.66 -6.33 -2.55
N GLY A 85 13.20 -5.49 -1.66
CA GLY A 85 14.61 -5.47 -1.28
C GLY A 85 15.49 -4.60 -2.18
N GLY A 86 14.90 -3.65 -2.93
CA GLY A 86 15.64 -2.75 -3.81
C GLY A 86 16.28 -1.57 -3.05
N ASN A 87 17.31 -0.96 -3.65
CA ASN A 87 18.00 0.21 -3.07
C ASN A 87 17.07 1.40 -2.78
N ARG A 88 15.91 1.48 -3.45
CA ARG A 88 14.92 2.57 -3.29
C ARG A 88 13.87 2.29 -2.22
N ASP A 89 13.84 1.09 -1.65
CA ASP A 89 12.84 0.67 -0.67
C ASP A 89 12.92 1.47 0.64
N GLN A 90 14.06 2.11 0.89
CA GLN A 90 14.25 3.07 1.99
C GLN A 90 13.36 4.32 1.86
N HIS A 91 12.94 4.69 0.64
CA HIS A 91 12.08 5.85 0.38
C HIS A 91 10.59 5.49 0.32
N LEU A 92 10.27 4.20 0.19
CA LEU A 92 8.88 3.75 -0.01
C LEU A 92 8.00 4.12 1.19
N ASP A 93 8.50 3.92 2.41
CA ASP A 93 7.73 4.20 3.61
C ASP A 93 7.27 5.65 3.70
N TRP A 94 8.21 6.58 3.49
CA TRP A 94 7.90 8.00 3.47
C TRP A 94 6.87 8.33 2.38
N ALA A 95 7.01 7.75 1.18
CA ALA A 95 6.09 7.99 0.08
C ALA A 95 4.67 7.47 0.37
N ILE A 96 4.55 6.29 0.98
CA ILE A 96 3.26 5.71 1.38
C ILE A 96 2.60 6.52 2.50
N GLU A 97 3.37 6.90 3.53
CA GLU A 97 2.87 7.74 4.62
C GLU A 97 2.39 9.11 4.08
N HIS A 98 3.17 9.74 3.20
CA HIS A 98 2.80 11.00 2.56
C HIS A 98 1.55 10.85 1.68
N TYR A 99 1.45 9.76 0.92
CA TYR A 99 0.27 9.46 0.11
C TYR A 99 -1.00 9.34 0.97
N MET A 100 -0.96 8.56 2.06
CA MET A 100 -2.11 8.36 2.96
C MET A 100 -2.57 9.68 3.57
N LEU A 101 -1.63 10.51 4.04
CA LEU A 101 -1.93 11.85 4.57
C LEU A 101 -2.59 12.74 3.52
N ASN A 102 -2.12 12.71 2.26
CA ASN A 102 -2.70 13.50 1.18
C ASN A 102 -4.10 13.03 0.75
N GLN A 103 -4.49 11.78 1.06
CA GLN A 103 -5.87 11.31 0.90
C GLN A 103 -6.77 11.69 2.08
N GLY A 104 -6.27 12.42 3.09
CA GLY A 104 -7.02 12.77 4.29
C GLY A 104 -7.06 11.66 5.35
N CYS A 105 -6.29 10.59 5.17
CA CYS A 105 -6.22 9.49 6.11
C CYS A 105 -5.17 9.73 7.21
N SER A 106 -5.43 9.23 8.41
CA SER A 106 -4.43 9.11 9.48
C SER A 106 -3.81 7.72 9.43
N ALA A 107 -2.47 7.64 9.41
CA ALA A 107 -1.75 6.37 9.35
C ALA A 107 -0.81 6.21 10.56
N THR A 108 -0.95 5.10 11.27
CA THR A 108 -0.02 4.72 12.35
C THR A 108 0.72 3.46 11.94
N ARG A 109 2.05 3.53 11.87
CA ARG A 109 2.86 2.33 11.62
C ARG A 109 2.67 1.33 12.76
N THR A 110 2.37 0.09 12.41
CA THR A 110 2.23 -1.01 13.35
C THR A 110 3.40 -1.97 13.17
N GLN A 111 3.94 -2.47 14.29
CA GLN A 111 4.76 -3.67 14.21
C GLN A 111 3.80 -4.83 13.96
N ALA A 112 4.01 -5.60 12.89
CA ALA A 112 3.27 -6.82 12.67
C ALA A 112 3.45 -7.69 13.91
N ALA A 113 2.36 -8.01 14.61
CA ALA A 113 2.38 -9.10 15.58
C ALA A 113 2.74 -10.35 14.77
N ALA A 114 3.93 -10.90 15.01
CA ALA A 114 4.33 -12.19 14.45
C ALA A 114 3.19 -13.18 14.76
N SER A 115 2.48 -13.61 13.72
CA SER A 115 1.45 -14.62 13.82
C SER A 115 2.08 -15.99 13.68
#